data_AF-A0A380NJ61-F1
#
_entry.id   AF-A0A380NJ61-F1
#
_cell.length_a   1.000
_cell.length_b   1.000
_cell.length_c   1.000
_cell.angle_alpha   90.00
_cell.angle_beta   90.00
_cell.angle_gamma   90.00
#
_symmetry.space_group_name_H-M   'P 1'
#
loop_
_entity.id
_entity.type
_entity.pdbx_description
1 polymer ?
#
loop_
_entity_poly.entity_id
_entity_poly.type
_entity_poly.pdbx_seq_one_letter_code
_entity_poly.pdbx_strand_id
1 'polypeptide(L)'
;MDYIDFSDITDNILVCEPSDILFANEYLHRLAKTYGLSDDEIMLPAKTTVVRLGAAIACRERALAMVGSDTTVMVDGHRQDDIYLQKYKLYADMVTTIEKRLSYTDFAIDGVNQQGKGGVGVISLTRA
;
A
#
# COMPACT_ATOMS: atom_id res chain seq x y z
N MET A 1 0.90 6.72 12.39
CA MET A 1 0.06 5.57 12.75
C MET A 1 0.66 4.40 12.01
N ASP A 2 0.97 3.33 12.72
CA ASP A 2 1.88 2.31 12.21
C ASP A 2 1.07 1.05 11.91
N TYR A 3 0.94 0.73 10.62
CA TYR A 3 0.20 -0.41 10.09
C TYR A 3 1.12 -1.58 9.77
N ILE A 4 2.35 -1.28 9.37
CA ILE A 4 3.39 -2.25 9.00
C ILE A 4 4.72 -1.87 9.65
N ASP A 5 5.59 -2.86 9.77
CA ASP A 5 7.00 -2.70 10.12
C ASP A 5 7.94 -3.40 9.12
N PHE A 6 9.25 -3.44 9.43
CA PHE A 6 10.24 -4.11 8.58
C PHE A 6 10.08 -5.63 8.51
N SER A 7 9.46 -6.26 9.51
CA SER A 7 9.23 -7.70 9.52
C SER A 7 8.14 -8.14 8.54
N ASP A 8 7.27 -7.21 8.14
CA ASP A 8 6.25 -7.43 7.11
C ASP A 8 6.82 -7.40 5.68
N ILE A 9 8.06 -6.93 5.50
CA ILE A 9 8.75 -6.88 4.20
C ILE A 9 9.41 -8.23 3.92
N THR A 10 8.95 -8.91 2.86
CA THR A 10 9.45 -10.24 2.50
C THR A 10 10.40 -10.24 1.27
N ASP A 11 10.69 -9.08 0.68
CA ASP A 11 11.56 -9.00 -0.50
C ASP A 11 13.04 -9.05 -0.09
N ASN A 12 13.76 -10.06 -0.57
CA ASN A 12 15.18 -10.23 -0.25
C ASN A 12 16.13 -9.42 -1.16
N ILE A 13 15.60 -8.79 -2.22
CA ILE A 13 16.39 -8.02 -3.19
C ILE A 13 16.22 -6.52 -2.91
N LEU A 14 15.02 -6.08 -2.56
CA LEU A 14 14.77 -4.69 -2.15
C LEU A 14 14.97 -4.55 -0.65
N VAL A 15 16.03 -3.85 -0.27
CA VAL A 15 16.23 -3.41 1.11
C VAL A 15 15.50 -2.08 1.29
N CYS A 16 14.29 -2.12 1.86
CA CYS A 16 13.53 -0.92 2.20
C CYS A 16 14.24 -0.11 3.29
N GLU A 17 14.12 1.21 3.19
CA GLU A 17 14.60 2.17 4.17
C GLU A 17 13.46 2.64 5.09
N PRO A 18 13.76 3.24 6.27
CA PRO A 18 12.73 3.77 7.16
C PRO A 18 11.78 4.77 6.49
N SER A 19 12.25 5.53 5.51
CA SER A 19 11.44 6.46 4.72
C SER A 19 10.36 5.74 3.90
N ASP A 20 10.63 4.54 3.39
CA ASP A 20 9.69 3.77 2.59
C ASP A 20 8.55 3.23 3.46
N ILE A 21 8.90 2.76 4.66
CA ILE A 21 7.93 2.31 5.68
C ILE A 21 7.07 3.48 6.16
N LEU A 22 7.68 4.63 6.43
CA LEU A 22 6.97 5.84 6.83
C LEU A 22 5.97 6.25 5.75
N PHE A 23 6.41 6.31 4.49
CA PHE A 23 5.54 6.64 3.37
C PHE A 23 4.38 5.66 3.22
N ALA A 24 4.63 4.36 3.33
CA ALA A 24 3.59 3.34 3.25
C ALA A 24 2.55 3.50 4.36
N ASN A 25 2.99 3.75 5.59
CA ASN A 25 2.10 3.98 6.74
C ASN A 25 1.27 5.26 6.57
N GLU A 26 1.86 6.36 6.09
CA GLU A 26 1.13 7.58 5.77
C GLU A 26 0.12 7.40 4.63
N TYR A 27 0.48 6.59 3.63
CA TYR A 27 -0.41 6.25 2.52
C TYR A 27 -1.64 5.48 3.02
N LEU A 28 -1.42 4.42 3.80
CA LEU A 28 -2.50 3.62 4.38
C LEU A 28 -3.38 4.46 5.31
N HIS A 29 -2.77 5.35 6.08
CA HIS A 29 -3.52 6.27 6.93
C HIS A 29 -4.44 7.20 6.12
N ARG A 30 -3.91 7.83 5.07
CA ARG A 30 -4.74 8.64 4.15
C ARG A 30 -5.85 7.82 3.53
N LEU A 31 -5.57 6.58 3.11
CA LEU A 31 -6.58 5.70 2.53
C LEU A 31 -7.71 5.40 3.54
N ALA A 32 -7.38 5.08 4.79
CA ALA A 32 -8.37 4.92 5.86
C ALA A 32 -9.21 6.18 6.06
N LYS A 33 -8.59 7.37 6.03
CA LYS A 33 -9.32 8.65 6.08
C LYS A 33 -10.25 8.86 4.89
N THR A 34 -9.87 8.45 3.68
CA THR A 34 -10.76 8.54 2.51
C THR A 34 -11.99 7.64 2.61
N TYR A 35 -11.90 6.55 3.37
CA TYR A 35 -13.06 5.73 3.72
C TYR A 35 -13.94 6.33 4.84
N GLY A 36 -13.52 7.46 5.43
CA GLY A 36 -14.28 8.18 6.45
C GLY A 36 -14.03 7.70 7.89
N LEU A 37 -12.93 6.99 8.14
CA LEU A 37 -12.56 6.49 9.47
C LEU A 37 -11.87 7.58 10.32
N SER A 38 -12.29 7.72 11.59
CA SER A 38 -11.46 8.41 12.59
C SER A 38 -10.33 7.50 13.08
N ASP A 39 -9.32 8.04 13.77
CA ASP A 39 -8.17 7.24 14.23
C ASP A 39 -8.61 6.09 15.16
N ASP A 40 -9.61 6.37 15.98
CA ASP A 40 -10.19 5.45 16.97
C ASP A 40 -11.01 4.31 16.34
N GLU A 41 -11.39 4.44 15.07
CA GLU A 41 -12.18 3.45 14.33
C GLU A 41 -11.31 2.53 13.47
N ILE A 42 -10.01 2.82 13.38
CA ILE A 42 -9.06 2.05 12.56
C ILE A 42 -8.58 0.84 13.38
N MET A 43 -8.70 -0.34 12.78
CA MET A 43 -8.28 -1.59 13.39
C MET A 43 -6.76 -1.70 13.43
N LEU A 44 -6.20 -1.86 14.64
CA LEU A 44 -4.82 -2.23 14.89
C LEU A 44 -4.75 -3.46 15.84
N PRO A 45 -3.91 -4.48 15.56
CA PRO A 45 -3.06 -4.62 14.38
C PRO A 45 -3.87 -4.72 13.09
N ALA A 46 -3.33 -4.19 12.00
CA ALA A 46 -4.03 -4.11 10.72
C ALA A 46 -4.35 -5.51 10.16
N LYS A 47 -5.44 -5.62 9.41
CA LYS A 47 -5.78 -6.87 8.73
C LYS A 47 -4.71 -7.24 7.71
N THR A 48 -4.52 -8.53 7.46
CA THR A 48 -3.47 -9.06 6.57
C THR A 48 -3.48 -8.42 5.17
N THR A 49 -4.66 -8.07 4.64
CA THR A 49 -4.79 -7.37 3.35
C THR A 49 -4.16 -5.98 3.38
N VAL A 50 -4.38 -5.22 4.46
CA VAL A 50 -3.83 -3.88 4.66
C VAL A 50 -2.32 -3.94 4.88
N VAL A 51 -1.85 -4.92 5.66
CA VAL A 51 -0.41 -5.18 5.86
C VAL A 51 0.27 -5.49 4.53
N ARG A 52 -0.32 -6.38 3.71
CA ARG A 52 0.19 -6.71 2.37
C ARG A 52 0.21 -5.52 1.43
N LEU A 53 -0.81 -4.65 1.49
CA LEU A 53 -0.81 -3.41 0.73
C LEU A 53 0.35 -2.50 1.16
N GLY A 54 0.50 -2.28 2.47
CA GLY A 54 1.57 -1.45 3.02
C GLY A 54 2.95 -1.95 2.61
N ALA A 55 3.22 -3.24 2.78
CA ALA A 55 4.48 -3.85 2.38
C ALA A 55 4.74 -3.68 0.87
N ALA A 56 3.73 -3.87 0.03
CA ALA A 56 3.85 -3.66 -1.41
C ALA A 56 4.12 -2.19 -1.77
N ILE A 57 3.53 -1.22 -1.06
CA ILE A 57 3.80 0.21 -1.27
C ILE A 57 5.25 0.54 -0.90
N ALA A 58 5.73 0.08 0.26
CA ALA A 58 7.11 0.32 0.68
C ALA A 58 8.11 -0.25 -0.35
N CYS A 59 7.89 -1.50 -0.80
CA CYS A 59 8.71 -2.11 -1.85
C CYS A 59 8.62 -1.36 -3.18
N ARG A 60 7.43 -0.84 -3.55
CA ARG A 60 7.26 -0.05 -4.78
C ARG A 60 8.08 1.23 -4.74
N GLU A 61 8.01 1.99 -3.66
CA GLU A 61 8.77 3.24 -3.51
C GLU A 61 10.28 2.97 -3.54
N ARG A 62 10.73 1.93 -2.83
CA ARG A 62 12.14 1.54 -2.85
C ARG A 62 12.60 1.11 -4.24
N ALA A 63 11.80 0.30 -4.94
CA ALA A 63 12.11 -0.12 -6.29
C ALA A 63 12.23 1.07 -7.24
N LEU A 64 11.31 2.04 -7.14
CA LEU A 64 11.33 3.26 -7.94
C LEU A 64 12.61 4.09 -7.71
N ALA A 65 13.01 4.25 -6.44
CA ALA A 65 14.22 4.99 -6.06
C ALA A 65 15.51 4.32 -6.59
N MET A 66 15.48 3.00 -6.78
CA MET A 66 16.63 2.22 -7.25
C MET A 66 16.67 2.04 -8.77
N VAL A 67 15.63 2.44 -9.52
CA VAL A 67 15.65 2.36 -11.00
C VAL A 67 16.83 3.16 -11.55
N GLY A 68 17.63 2.53 -12.41
CA GLY A 68 18.83 3.07 -13.04
C GLY A 68 20.10 2.86 -12.23
N SER A 69 20.02 2.31 -11.02
CA SER A 69 21.19 2.03 -10.17
C SER A 69 21.80 0.65 -10.42
N ASP A 70 21.13 -0.22 -11.19
CA ASP A 70 21.64 -1.54 -11.52
C ASP A 70 22.80 -1.47 -12.52
N THR A 71 24.02 -1.64 -12.02
CA THR A 71 25.24 -1.63 -12.83
C THR A 71 25.40 -2.88 -13.70
N THR A 72 24.57 -3.91 -13.52
CA THR A 72 24.63 -5.17 -14.28
C THR A 72 23.82 -5.14 -15.59
N VAL A 73 23.08 -4.04 -15.83
CA VAL A 73 22.28 -3.81 -17.05
C VAL A 73 23.12 -3.82 -18.35
N MET A 74 24.45 -3.70 -18.26
CA MET A 74 25.39 -3.66 -19.38
C MET A 74 26.37 -4.85 -19.41
N VAL A 75 25.92 -6.07 -19.12
CA VAL A 75 26.76 -7.28 -19.28
C VAL A 75 26.67 -7.79 -20.73
N ASP A 76 27.82 -7.94 -21.40
CA ASP A 76 27.99 -8.49 -22.76
C ASP A 76 27.26 -7.77 -23.92
N GLY A 77 27.04 -6.46 -23.82
CA GLY A 77 26.48 -5.67 -24.93
C GLY A 77 24.99 -5.93 -25.21
N HIS A 78 24.36 -6.80 -24.43
CA HIS A 78 22.91 -6.97 -24.39
C HIS A 78 22.36 -6.18 -23.21
N ARG A 79 21.44 -5.25 -23.48
CA ARG A 79 20.72 -4.53 -22.43
C ARG A 79 19.80 -5.53 -21.71
N GLN A 80 20.15 -5.94 -20.50
CA GLN A 80 19.19 -6.60 -19.62
C GLN A 80 18.25 -5.55 -19.04
N ASP A 81 16.97 -5.89 -18.91
CA ASP A 81 16.01 -5.01 -18.27
C ASP A 81 16.36 -4.84 -16.79
N ASP A 82 16.47 -3.60 -16.34
CA ASP A 82 16.76 -3.22 -14.95
C ASP A 82 15.84 -3.97 -13.96
N ILE A 83 16.45 -4.73 -13.05
CA ILE A 83 15.73 -5.55 -12.07
C ILE A 83 14.83 -4.71 -11.16
N TYR A 84 15.23 -3.48 -10.83
CA TYR A 84 14.43 -2.58 -10.00
C TYR A 84 13.22 -2.06 -10.77
N LEU A 85 13.35 -1.83 -12.08
CA LEU A 85 12.21 -1.50 -12.93
C LEU A 85 11.21 -2.64 -13.03
N GLN A 86 11.69 -3.88 -13.15
CA GLN A 86 10.83 -5.07 -13.15
C GLN A 86 10.08 -5.21 -11.81
N LYS A 87 10.79 -5.03 -10.69
CA LYS A 87 10.17 -5.07 -9.35
C LYS A 87 9.19 -3.94 -9.12
N TYR A 88 9.49 -2.73 -9.57
CA TYR A 88 8.57 -1.59 -9.49
C TYR A 88 7.25 -1.92 -10.18
N LYS A 89 7.30 -2.44 -11.42
CA LYS A 89 6.09 -2.84 -12.16
C LYS A 89 5.29 -3.91 -11.41
N LEU A 90 5.98 -4.94 -10.89
CA LEU A 90 5.36 -6.01 -10.11
C LEU A 90 4.63 -5.46 -8.87
N TYR A 91 5.28 -4.60 -8.10
CA TYR A 91 4.67 -4.03 -6.90
C TYR A 91 3.58 -3.00 -7.23
N ALA A 92 3.73 -2.23 -8.31
CA ALA A 92 2.68 -1.32 -8.78
C ALA A 92 1.40 -2.07 -9.19
N ASP A 93 1.54 -3.20 -9.89
CA ASP A 93 0.41 -4.06 -10.26
C ASP A 93 -0.23 -4.71 -9.03
N MET A 94 0.58 -5.16 -8.07
CA MET A 94 0.11 -5.73 -6.81
C MET A 94 -0.67 -4.70 -5.98
N VAL A 95 -0.15 -3.49 -5.82
CA VAL A 95 -0.82 -2.39 -5.13
C VAL A 95 -2.18 -2.11 -5.79
N THR A 96 -2.20 -1.92 -7.11
CA THR A 96 -3.44 -1.66 -7.86
C THR A 96 -4.47 -2.78 -7.70
N THR A 97 -4.01 -4.04 -7.66
CA THR A 97 -4.88 -5.21 -7.50
C THR A 97 -5.50 -5.27 -6.10
N ILE A 98 -4.73 -4.95 -5.06
CA ILE A 98 -5.21 -4.95 -3.68
C ILE A 98 -6.13 -3.76 -3.45
N GLU A 99 -5.78 -2.56 -3.93
CA GLU A 99 -6.61 -1.34 -3.83
C GLU A 99 -8.00 -1.52 -4.44
N LYS A 100 -8.10 -2.18 -5.60
CA LYS A 100 -9.40 -2.46 -6.24
C LYS A 100 -10.33 -3.35 -5.41
N ARG A 101 -9.77 -4.13 -4.48
CA ARG A 101 -10.51 -5.06 -3.61
C ARG A 101 -10.70 -4.52 -2.21
N LEU A 102 -10.04 -3.40 -1.88
CA LEU A 102 -10.10 -2.79 -0.57
C LEU A 102 -11.42 -2.07 -0.36
N SER A 103 -11.90 -2.22 0.86
CA SER A 103 -13.17 -1.69 1.33
C SER A 103 -13.00 -1.03 2.69
N TYR A 104 -14.02 -0.30 3.11
CA TYR A 104 -14.11 0.25 4.47
C TYR A 104 -13.83 -0.82 5.54
N THR A 105 -14.35 -2.04 5.37
CA THR A 105 -14.23 -3.11 6.37
C THR A 105 -12.83 -3.66 6.53
N ASP A 106 -11.92 -3.40 5.59
CA ASP A 106 -10.53 -3.83 5.70
C ASP A 106 -9.74 -2.96 6.69
N PHE A 107 -10.19 -1.72 6.91
CA PHE A 107 -9.57 -0.75 7.83
C PHE A 107 -10.33 -0.59 9.15
N ALA A 108 -11.64 -0.83 9.18
CA ALA A 108 -12.48 -0.55 10.34
C ALA A 108 -12.43 -1.65 11.42
N ILE A 109 -12.58 -1.25 12.68
CA ILE A 109 -12.91 -2.15 13.80
C ILE A 109 -14.32 -2.73 13.58
N ASP A 110 -14.54 -3.97 14.02
CA ASP A 110 -15.85 -4.62 13.92
C ASP A 110 -16.91 -3.86 14.76
N GLY A 111 -18.09 -3.64 14.18
CA GLY A 111 -19.21 -2.99 14.87
C GLY A 111 -19.31 -1.47 14.74
N VAL A 112 -18.42 -0.83 13.97
CA VAL A 112 -18.55 0.61 13.65
C VAL A 112 -19.68 0.82 12.63
N ASN A 113 -20.57 1.79 12.92
CA ASN A 113 -21.68 2.14 12.04
C ASN A 113 -21.18 2.65 10.68
N GLN A 114 -21.50 1.92 9.62
CA GLN A 114 -21.14 2.26 8.23
C GLN A 114 -22.00 3.39 7.63
N GLN A 115 -22.99 3.90 8.37
CA GLN A 115 -23.89 4.94 7.86
C GLN A 115 -23.13 6.23 7.55
N GLY A 116 -23.12 6.61 6.26
CA GLY A 116 -22.43 7.80 5.77
C GLY A 116 -20.93 7.62 5.54
N LYS A 117 -20.37 6.43 5.76
CA LYS A 117 -18.95 6.12 5.60
C LYS A 117 -18.78 5.11 4.47
N GLY A 118 -18.20 5.58 3.37
CA GLY A 118 -18.10 4.84 2.11
C GLY A 118 -17.72 5.82 1.02
N GLY A 119 -16.41 5.96 0.80
CA GLY A 119 -15.87 6.83 -0.23
C GLY A 119 -16.58 6.64 -1.57
N VAL A 120 -17.06 7.76 -2.12
CA VAL A 120 -17.76 7.95 -3.41
C VAL A 120 -19.19 7.37 -3.49
N GLY A 121 -20.17 8.21 -3.11
CA GLY A 121 -21.42 8.29 -3.88
C GLY A 121 -22.71 7.71 -3.29
N VAL A 122 -22.88 7.59 -1.97
CA VAL A 122 -24.20 7.24 -1.40
C VAL A 122 -24.96 8.51 -0.99
N ILE A 123 -25.61 9.18 -1.95
CA ILE A 123 -26.65 10.16 -1.65
C ILE A 123 -27.88 9.37 -1.17
N SER A 124 -28.12 9.36 0.13
CA SER A 124 -29.38 8.83 0.68
C SER A 124 -30.53 9.79 0.34
N LEU A 125 -31.25 9.50 -0.74
CA LEU A 125 -32.51 10.15 -1.09
C LEU A 125 -33.66 9.52 -0.27
N THR A 126 -33.69 9.74 1.04
CA THR A 126 -34.93 9.60 1.81
C THR A 126 -35.78 10.85 1.61
N ARG A 127 -36.75 10.78 0.69
CA ARG A 127 -37.86 11.73 0.65
C ARG A 127 -38.82 11.39 1.79
N ALA A 128 -39.02 12.35 2.69
CA ALA A 128 -40.16 12.44 3.60
C ALA A 128 -41.42 12.88 2.85
#